data_AF-A0A3A4XNZ3-F1
#
_entry.id   AF-A0A3A4XNZ3-F1
#
_cell.length_a   1.000
_cell.length_b   1.000
_cell.length_c   1.000
_cell.angle_alpha   90.00
_cell.angle_beta   90.00
_cell.angle_gamma   90.00
#
_symmetry.space_group_name_H-M   'P 1'
#
loop_
_entity.id
_entity.type
_entity.pdbx_description
1 polymer ?
#
loop_
_entity_poly.entity_id
_entity_poly.type
_entity_poly.pdbx_seq_one_letter_code
_entity_poly.pdbx_strand_id
1 'polypeptide(L)'
;MGMFNDVLRRMASFLSDADPKDEPKTKPGIQELAAKRLQALQGRMEMVEAQVRLAAQTRRDLQKLVAEAKAVEGLGKQAMIAGNTQKSAAAMARYAIMQQSIQHMTAQAKTADEQATAALESFRTEAQAAQRAASEAKALAQLESVIELQKKHQALALTQSTAADEFEAAREELLLSASVQAAALSLQSGREGLDAEIAAAQKNAEVAAIGRRWQREIAESGAAEIQEAEYTDRGDDPAESAIKFLEKPPLGGLIDLVPPKKQ
;
A
#
# COMPACT_ATOMS: atom_id res chain seq x y z
N MET A 1 -22.53 -6.27 9.26
CA MET A 1 -21.31 -7.08 9.05
C MET A 1 -21.55 -8.61 8.99
N GLY A 2 -22.78 -9.12 8.78
CA GLY A 2 -23.04 -10.58 8.84
C GLY A 2 -22.83 -11.37 7.52
N MET A 3 -23.07 -10.77 6.35
CA MET A 3 -23.23 -11.54 5.10
C MET A 3 -21.94 -12.13 4.52
N PHE A 4 -20.78 -11.50 4.74
CA PHE A 4 -19.50 -12.02 4.21
C PHE A 4 -19.04 -13.27 4.96
N ASN A 5 -19.27 -13.30 6.27
CA ASN A 5 -18.92 -14.45 7.10
C ASN A 5 -19.82 -15.65 6.75
N ASP A 6 -21.09 -15.40 6.41
CA ASP A 6 -22.03 -16.44 5.95
C ASP A 6 -21.66 -17.01 4.57
N VAL A 7 -21.14 -16.17 3.65
CA VAL A 7 -20.64 -16.61 2.34
C VAL A 7 -19.37 -17.46 2.50
N LEU A 8 -18.42 -17.04 3.34
CA LEU A 8 -17.24 -17.85 3.66
C LEU A 8 -17.61 -19.16 4.35
N ARG A 9 -18.61 -19.15 5.24
CA ARG A 9 -19.12 -20.37 5.89
C ARG A 9 -19.80 -21.31 4.91
N ARG A 10 -20.59 -20.78 3.97
CA ARG A 10 -21.21 -21.57 2.89
C ARG A 10 -20.18 -22.12 1.94
N MET A 11 -19.16 -21.37 1.55
CA MET A 11 -18.06 -21.90 0.74
C MET A 11 -17.25 -22.95 1.51
N ALA A 12 -16.97 -22.72 2.79
CA ALA A 12 -16.31 -23.72 3.62
C ALA A 12 -17.14 -25.00 3.72
N SER A 13 -18.46 -24.91 3.92
CA SER A 13 -19.34 -26.10 3.94
C SER A 13 -19.47 -26.76 2.57
N PHE A 14 -19.42 -25.97 1.49
CA PHE A 14 -19.45 -26.49 0.12
C PHE A 14 -18.14 -27.19 -0.26
N LEU A 15 -17.02 -26.79 0.36
CA LEU A 15 -15.69 -27.38 0.18
C LEU A 15 -15.45 -28.54 1.15
N SER A 16 -16.10 -28.54 2.32
CA SER A 16 -16.03 -29.59 3.34
C SER A 16 -17.19 -30.59 3.21
N ASP A 17 -17.16 -31.42 2.16
CA ASP A 17 -17.88 -32.71 2.18
C ASP A 17 -17.14 -33.75 3.04
N ALA A 18 -16.36 -33.31 4.02
CA ALA A 18 -15.57 -34.16 4.90
C ALA A 18 -16.39 -34.48 6.15
N ASP A 19 -16.56 -35.78 6.41
CA ASP A 19 -17.14 -36.33 7.62
C ASP A 19 -16.67 -35.57 8.88
N PRO A 20 -17.56 -35.25 9.84
CA PRO A 20 -17.24 -34.43 11.02
C PRO A 20 -16.30 -35.11 12.04
N LYS A 21 -15.65 -36.23 11.66
CA LYS A 21 -14.77 -37.02 12.54
C LYS A 21 -13.28 -36.85 12.26
N ASP A 22 -12.86 -36.12 11.23
CA ASP A 22 -11.44 -35.96 10.94
C ASP A 22 -10.85 -34.65 11.48
N GLU A 23 -9.87 -34.82 12.38
CA GLU A 23 -9.00 -33.80 12.98
C GLU A 23 -8.35 -32.86 11.94
N PRO A 24 -7.89 -31.65 12.35
CA PRO A 24 -7.55 -30.57 11.44
C PRO A 24 -6.21 -30.84 10.72
N LYS A 25 -6.26 -31.65 9.67
CA LYS A 25 -5.19 -31.74 8.68
C LYS A 25 -5.17 -30.43 7.90
N THR A 26 -4.00 -29.78 7.90
CA THR A 26 -3.63 -28.60 7.11
C THR A 26 -4.54 -28.39 5.91
N LYS A 27 -5.29 -27.27 5.92
CA LYS A 27 -6.21 -26.87 4.85
C LYS A 27 -5.52 -27.09 3.50
N PRO A 28 -6.00 -28.02 2.65
CA PRO A 28 -5.50 -28.15 1.30
C PRO A 28 -5.56 -26.76 0.66
N GLY A 29 -4.48 -26.33 0.02
CA GLY A 29 -4.48 -25.06 -0.71
C GLY A 29 -5.69 -25.05 -1.65
N ILE A 30 -6.37 -23.91 -1.78
CA ILE A 30 -7.56 -23.76 -2.63
C ILE A 30 -7.31 -24.32 -4.05
N GLN A 31 -6.07 -24.27 -4.52
CA GLN A 31 -5.60 -24.87 -5.77
C GLN A 31 -5.65 -26.40 -5.80
N GLU A 32 -5.23 -27.12 -4.75
CA GLU A 32 -5.31 -28.59 -4.69
C GLU A 32 -6.77 -29.07 -4.65
N LEU A 33 -7.62 -28.34 -3.92
CA LEU A 33 -9.04 -28.66 -3.82
C LEU A 33 -9.75 -28.41 -5.17
N ALA A 34 -9.38 -27.34 -5.87
CA ALA A 34 -9.84 -27.07 -7.24
C ALA A 34 -9.37 -28.15 -8.23
N ALA A 35 -8.11 -28.60 -8.15
CA ALA A 35 -7.59 -29.66 -9.00
C ALA A 35 -8.32 -30.98 -8.79
N LYS A 36 -8.57 -31.38 -7.53
CA LYS A 36 -9.36 -32.58 -7.19
C LYS A 36 -10.79 -32.50 -7.72
N ARG A 37 -11.44 -31.33 -7.60
CA ARG A 37 -12.79 -31.09 -8.14
C ARG A 37 -12.82 -31.19 -9.67
N LEU A 38 -11.80 -30.63 -10.34
CA LEU A 38 -11.69 -30.69 -11.79
C LEU A 38 -11.49 -32.14 -12.27
N GLN A 39 -10.64 -32.91 -11.59
CA GLN A 39 -10.44 -34.33 -11.86
C GLN A 39 -11.72 -35.15 -11.62
N ALA A 40 -12.48 -34.86 -10.56
CA ALA A 40 -13.76 -35.51 -10.29
C ALA A 40 -14.81 -35.20 -11.38
N LEU A 41 -14.89 -33.94 -11.83
CA LEU A 41 -15.77 -33.55 -12.94
C LEU A 41 -15.37 -34.21 -14.26
N GLN A 42 -14.07 -34.34 -14.54
CA GLN A 42 -13.57 -35.05 -15.72
C GLN A 42 -13.94 -36.53 -15.68
N GLY A 43 -13.71 -37.23 -14.55
CA GLY A 43 -14.10 -38.63 -14.41
C GLY A 43 -15.62 -38.83 -14.53
N ARG A 44 -16.42 -37.90 -14.01
CA ARG A 44 -17.88 -37.95 -14.14
C ARG A 44 -18.34 -37.69 -15.58
N MET A 45 -17.68 -36.79 -16.31
CA MET A 45 -17.93 -36.55 -17.73
C MET A 45 -17.67 -37.82 -18.56
N GLU A 46 -16.57 -38.52 -18.31
CA GLU A 46 -16.23 -39.79 -18.99
C GLU A 46 -17.30 -40.86 -18.76
N MET A 47 -17.84 -40.98 -17.54
CA MET A 47 -18.94 -41.90 -17.24
C MET A 47 -20.23 -41.53 -17.99
N VAL A 48 -20.58 -40.24 -18.04
CA VAL A 48 -21.76 -39.76 -18.78
C VAL A 48 -21.60 -40.02 -20.27
N GLU A 49 -20.42 -39.76 -20.84
CA GLU A 49 -20.12 -40.10 -22.24
C GLU A 49 -20.26 -41.59 -22.52
N ALA A 50 -19.77 -42.45 -21.61
CA ALA A 50 -19.91 -43.90 -21.74
C ALA A 50 -21.39 -44.32 -21.75
N GLN A 51 -22.22 -43.75 -20.87
CA GLN A 51 -23.67 -44.01 -20.84
C GLN A 51 -24.39 -43.55 -22.11
N VAL A 52 -24.05 -42.36 -22.63
CA VAL A 52 -24.61 -41.85 -23.89
C VAL A 52 -24.19 -42.73 -25.08
N ARG A 53 -22.93 -43.17 -25.12
CA ARG A 53 -22.45 -44.10 -26.16
C ARG A 53 -23.17 -45.44 -26.11
N LEU A 54 -23.39 -45.99 -24.90
CA LEU A 54 -24.14 -47.22 -24.71
C LEU A 54 -25.59 -47.06 -25.21
N ALA A 55 -26.28 -45.99 -24.84
CA ALA A 55 -27.63 -45.70 -25.31
C ALA A 55 -27.70 -45.53 -26.84
N ALA A 56 -26.69 -44.90 -27.45
CA ALA A 56 -26.59 -44.78 -28.90
C ALA A 56 -26.37 -46.15 -29.59
N GLN A 57 -25.59 -47.04 -28.99
CA GLN A 57 -25.38 -48.40 -29.50
C GLN A 57 -26.65 -49.23 -29.43
N THR A 58 -27.33 -49.25 -28.27
CA THR A 58 -28.58 -50.02 -28.10
C THR A 58 -29.66 -49.55 -29.07
N ARG A 59 -29.76 -48.23 -29.32
CA ARG A 59 -30.68 -47.68 -30.33
C ARG A 59 -30.34 -48.13 -31.76
N ARG A 60 -29.05 -48.16 -32.13
CA ARG A 60 -28.61 -48.66 -33.45
C ARG A 60 -28.91 -50.14 -33.62
N ASP A 61 -28.68 -50.93 -32.60
CA ASP A 61 -28.94 -52.37 -32.67
C ASP A 61 -30.45 -52.65 -32.75
N LEU A 62 -31.28 -51.87 -32.06
CA LEU A 62 -32.73 -51.89 -32.23
C LEU A 62 -33.16 -51.53 -33.66
N GLN A 63 -32.56 -50.50 -34.26
CA GLN A 63 -32.86 -50.13 -35.65
C GLN A 63 -32.51 -51.24 -36.65
N LYS A 64 -31.37 -51.92 -36.46
CA LYS A 64 -30.98 -53.07 -37.29
C LYS A 64 -31.98 -54.21 -37.12
N LEU A 65 -32.31 -54.59 -35.89
CA LEU A 65 -33.27 -55.66 -35.59
C LEU A 65 -34.65 -55.38 -36.21
N VAL A 66 -35.12 -54.13 -36.14
CA VAL A 66 -36.39 -53.71 -36.77
C VAL A 66 -36.32 -53.77 -38.29
N ALA A 67 -35.20 -53.37 -38.90
CA ALA A 67 -35.01 -53.47 -40.35
C ALA A 67 -34.99 -54.94 -40.83
N GLU A 68 -34.29 -55.80 -40.10
CA GLU A 68 -34.25 -57.25 -40.38
C GLU A 68 -35.64 -57.87 -40.23
N ALA A 69 -36.39 -57.51 -39.19
CA ALA A 69 -37.75 -58.00 -38.99
C ALA A 69 -38.68 -57.58 -40.14
N LYS A 70 -38.59 -56.33 -40.61
CA LYS A 70 -39.34 -55.86 -41.78
C LYS A 70 -38.95 -56.60 -43.06
N ALA A 71 -37.67 -56.92 -43.24
CA ALA A 71 -37.21 -57.71 -44.37
C ALA A 71 -37.79 -59.13 -44.34
N VAL A 72 -37.81 -59.77 -43.16
CA VAL A 72 -38.41 -61.11 -42.96
C VAL A 72 -39.93 -61.08 -43.20
N GLU A 73 -40.63 -60.05 -42.72
CA GLU A 73 -42.05 -59.83 -43.00
C GLU A 73 -42.31 -59.69 -44.51
N GLY A 74 -41.47 -58.90 -45.21
CA GLY A 74 -41.54 -58.73 -46.65
C GLY A 74 -41.36 -60.04 -47.42
N LEU A 75 -40.37 -60.85 -47.03
CA LEU A 75 -40.14 -62.19 -47.59
C LEU A 75 -41.34 -63.11 -47.38
N GLY A 76 -41.96 -63.07 -46.18
CA GLY A 76 -43.16 -63.85 -45.87
C GLY A 76 -44.35 -63.47 -46.76
N LYS A 77 -44.61 -62.16 -46.90
CA LYS A 77 -45.68 -61.64 -47.77
C LYS A 77 -45.44 -62.00 -49.24
N GLN A 78 -44.20 -61.86 -49.73
CA GLN A 78 -43.84 -62.21 -51.10
C GLN A 78 -44.01 -63.71 -51.37
N ALA A 79 -43.57 -64.57 -50.43
CA ALA A 79 -43.76 -66.02 -50.53
C ALA A 79 -45.25 -66.42 -50.54
N MET A 80 -46.09 -65.70 -49.79
CA MET A 80 -47.54 -65.90 -49.80
C MET A 80 -48.16 -65.55 -51.16
N ILE A 81 -47.78 -64.40 -51.74
CA ILE A 81 -48.24 -63.98 -53.08
C ILE A 81 -47.78 -64.99 -54.15
N ALA A 82 -46.58 -65.54 -54.00
CA ALA A 82 -46.03 -66.56 -54.90
C ALA A 82 -46.61 -67.98 -54.69
N GLY A 83 -47.59 -68.16 -53.80
CA GLY A 83 -48.23 -69.45 -53.52
C GLY A 83 -47.37 -70.43 -52.70
N ASN A 84 -46.23 -70.00 -52.17
CA ASN A 84 -45.37 -70.83 -51.33
C ASN A 84 -45.73 -70.69 -49.85
N THR A 85 -46.76 -71.43 -49.44
CA THR A 85 -47.35 -71.37 -48.09
C THR A 85 -46.38 -71.80 -46.99
N GLN A 86 -45.53 -72.81 -47.23
CA GLN A 86 -44.52 -73.25 -46.27
C GLN A 86 -43.45 -72.18 -46.01
N LYS A 87 -42.93 -71.53 -47.05
CA LYS A 87 -41.95 -70.44 -46.89
C LYS A 87 -42.56 -69.22 -46.22
N SER A 88 -43.82 -68.90 -46.54
CA SER A 88 -44.57 -67.83 -45.87
C SER A 88 -44.73 -68.13 -44.37
N ALA A 89 -45.22 -69.31 -44.00
CA ALA A 89 -45.40 -69.70 -42.60
C ALA A 89 -44.08 -69.69 -41.81
N ALA A 90 -42.99 -70.18 -42.41
CA ALA A 90 -41.66 -70.15 -41.78
C ALA A 90 -41.13 -68.72 -41.57
N ALA A 91 -41.34 -67.82 -42.53
CA ALA A 91 -40.94 -66.41 -42.41
C ALA A 91 -41.78 -65.67 -41.34
N MET A 92 -43.10 -65.91 -41.31
CA MET A 92 -43.99 -65.28 -40.32
C MET A 92 -43.71 -65.79 -38.89
N ALA A 93 -43.35 -67.07 -38.73
CA ALA A 93 -42.91 -67.59 -37.43
C ALA A 93 -41.61 -66.93 -36.94
N ARG A 94 -40.62 -66.74 -37.83
CA ARG A 94 -39.39 -66.01 -37.52
C ARG A 94 -39.67 -64.54 -37.18
N TYR A 95 -40.54 -63.88 -37.94
CA TYR A 95 -40.97 -62.51 -37.64
C TYR A 95 -41.62 -62.39 -36.26
N ALA A 96 -42.46 -63.36 -35.85
CA ALA A 96 -43.08 -63.36 -34.52
C ALA A 96 -42.04 -63.46 -33.39
N ILE A 97 -40.99 -64.29 -33.55
CA ILE A 97 -39.87 -64.39 -32.60
C ILE A 97 -39.08 -63.06 -32.57
N MET A 98 -38.81 -62.48 -33.74
CA MET A 98 -38.11 -61.19 -33.83
C MET A 98 -38.93 -60.06 -33.17
N GLN A 99 -40.26 -60.07 -33.30
CA GLN A 99 -41.13 -59.10 -32.63
C GLN A 99 -41.03 -59.14 -31.10
N GLN A 100 -40.92 -60.33 -30.50
CA GLN A 100 -40.67 -60.45 -29.06
C GLN A 100 -39.31 -59.87 -28.66
N SER A 101 -38.28 -60.10 -29.47
CA SER A 101 -36.95 -59.51 -29.26
C SER A 101 -36.94 -57.99 -29.43
N ILE A 102 -37.65 -57.45 -30.42
CA ILE A 102 -37.83 -56.00 -30.64
C ILE A 102 -38.49 -55.37 -29.41
N GLN A 103 -39.54 -55.98 -28.86
CA GLN A 103 -40.23 -55.45 -27.68
C GLN A 103 -39.29 -55.38 -26.47
N HIS A 104 -38.50 -56.43 -26.22
CA HIS A 104 -37.53 -56.44 -25.13
C HIS A 104 -36.43 -55.38 -25.32
N MET A 105 -35.84 -55.31 -26.51
CA MET A 105 -34.81 -54.31 -26.83
C MET A 105 -35.35 -52.88 -26.84
N THR A 106 -36.63 -52.68 -27.18
CA THR A 106 -37.27 -51.36 -27.11
C THR A 106 -37.38 -50.88 -25.67
N ALA A 107 -37.78 -51.76 -24.76
CA ALA A 107 -37.82 -51.44 -23.33
C ALA A 107 -36.41 -51.11 -22.80
N GLN A 108 -35.40 -51.90 -23.20
CA GLN A 108 -34.00 -51.67 -22.82
C GLN A 108 -33.42 -50.37 -23.40
N ALA A 109 -33.73 -50.05 -24.66
CA ALA A 109 -33.29 -48.80 -25.29
C ALA A 109 -33.93 -47.59 -24.60
N LYS A 110 -35.22 -47.68 -24.24
CA LYS A 110 -35.93 -46.62 -23.53
C LYS A 110 -35.32 -46.36 -22.14
N THR A 111 -35.04 -47.41 -21.37
CA THR A 111 -34.42 -47.25 -20.04
C THR A 111 -32.98 -46.72 -20.15
N ALA A 112 -32.21 -47.17 -21.14
CA ALA A 112 -30.86 -46.65 -21.38
C ALA A 112 -30.88 -45.17 -21.81
N ASP A 113 -31.84 -44.77 -22.66
CA ASP A 113 -32.03 -43.37 -23.05
C ASP A 113 -32.44 -42.50 -21.85
N GLU A 114 -33.38 -42.95 -21.03
CA GLU A 114 -33.81 -42.26 -19.80
C GLU A 114 -32.63 -42.06 -18.83
N GLN A 115 -31.83 -43.11 -18.61
CA GLN A 115 -30.62 -43.05 -17.77
C GLN A 115 -29.58 -42.07 -18.34
N ALA A 116 -29.33 -42.11 -19.64
CA ALA A 116 -28.40 -41.19 -20.29
C ALA A 116 -28.88 -39.73 -20.21
N THR A 117 -30.18 -39.47 -20.38
CA THR A 117 -30.75 -38.12 -20.24
C THR A 117 -30.66 -37.60 -18.81
N ALA A 118 -30.99 -38.43 -17.82
CA ALA A 118 -30.89 -38.06 -16.41
C ALA A 118 -29.43 -37.78 -16.01
N ALA A 119 -28.49 -38.58 -16.51
CA ALA A 119 -27.07 -38.39 -16.27
C ALA A 119 -26.55 -37.08 -16.89
N LEU A 120 -26.94 -36.76 -18.14
CA LEU A 120 -26.61 -35.50 -18.80
C LEU A 120 -27.17 -34.27 -18.05
N GLU A 121 -28.42 -34.33 -17.61
CA GLU A 121 -29.05 -33.26 -16.83
C GLU A 121 -28.37 -33.07 -15.47
N SER A 122 -28.05 -34.17 -14.78
CA SER A 122 -27.32 -34.13 -13.51
C SER A 122 -25.92 -33.52 -13.68
N PHE A 123 -25.20 -33.87 -14.76
CA PHE A 123 -23.90 -33.31 -15.06
C PHE A 123 -24.01 -31.83 -15.45
N ARG A 124 -25.04 -31.44 -16.19
CA ARG A 124 -25.27 -30.03 -16.57
C ARG A 124 -25.53 -29.15 -15.36
N THR A 125 -26.34 -29.61 -14.41
CA THR A 125 -26.62 -28.85 -13.18
C THR A 125 -25.37 -28.72 -12.31
N GLU A 126 -24.59 -29.79 -12.19
CA GLU A 126 -23.30 -29.77 -11.48
C GLU A 126 -22.26 -28.88 -12.17
N ALA A 127 -22.15 -28.94 -13.49
CA ALA A 127 -21.25 -28.08 -14.27
C ALA A 127 -21.62 -26.59 -14.12
N GLN A 128 -22.91 -26.26 -14.11
CA GLN A 128 -23.38 -24.90 -13.84
C GLN A 128 -23.08 -24.45 -12.41
N ALA A 129 -23.26 -25.33 -11.43
CA ALA A 129 -22.90 -25.05 -10.04
C ALA A 129 -21.39 -24.83 -9.88
N ALA A 130 -20.57 -25.66 -10.53
CA ALA A 130 -19.12 -25.53 -10.55
C ALA A 130 -18.67 -24.23 -11.23
N GLN A 131 -19.31 -23.84 -12.34
CA GLN A 131 -19.01 -22.57 -13.02
C GLN A 131 -19.34 -21.35 -12.14
N ARG A 132 -20.48 -21.37 -11.43
CA ARG A 132 -20.83 -20.31 -10.47
C ARG A 132 -19.79 -20.22 -9.35
N ALA A 133 -19.46 -21.35 -8.72
CA ALA A 133 -18.44 -21.40 -7.68
C ALA A 133 -17.06 -20.91 -8.16
N ALA A 134 -16.65 -21.25 -9.38
CA ALA A 134 -15.40 -20.76 -9.97
C ALA A 134 -15.42 -19.24 -10.20
N SER A 135 -16.56 -18.68 -10.66
CA SER A 135 -16.71 -17.24 -10.86
C SER A 135 -16.70 -16.47 -9.53
N GLU A 136 -17.31 -17.02 -8.49
CA GLU A 136 -17.30 -16.46 -7.13
C GLU A 136 -15.89 -16.50 -6.53
N ALA A 137 -15.17 -17.62 -6.69
CA ALA A 137 -13.78 -17.74 -6.26
C ALA A 137 -12.86 -16.72 -6.95
N LYS A 138 -13.06 -16.48 -8.26
CA LYS A 138 -12.30 -15.45 -8.99
C LYS A 138 -12.59 -14.05 -8.47
N ALA A 139 -13.85 -13.74 -8.18
CA ALA A 139 -14.23 -12.45 -7.60
C ALA A 139 -13.61 -12.25 -6.21
N LEU A 140 -13.58 -13.30 -5.38
CA LEU A 140 -12.94 -13.24 -4.05
C LEU A 140 -11.42 -13.04 -4.14
N ALA A 141 -10.73 -13.74 -5.04
CA ALA A 141 -9.30 -13.54 -5.26
C ALA A 141 -8.97 -12.09 -5.71
N GLN A 142 -9.83 -11.49 -6.53
CA GLN A 142 -9.70 -10.08 -6.91
C GLN A 142 -9.92 -9.14 -5.72
N LEU A 143 -10.90 -9.43 -4.85
CA LEU A 143 -11.15 -8.65 -3.64
C LEU A 143 -9.99 -8.77 -2.63
N GLU A 144 -9.42 -9.95 -2.45
CA GLU A 144 -8.23 -10.15 -1.59
C GLU A 144 -7.05 -9.31 -2.08
N SER A 145 -6.80 -9.28 -3.40
CA SER A 145 -5.76 -8.44 -4.00
C SER A 145 -6.00 -6.94 -3.74
N VAL A 146 -7.24 -6.47 -3.84
CA VAL A 146 -7.59 -5.08 -3.53
C VAL A 146 -7.39 -4.78 -2.04
N ILE A 147 -7.75 -5.70 -1.15
CA ILE A 147 -7.56 -5.55 0.30
C ILE A 147 -6.07 -5.49 0.65
N GLU A 148 -5.23 -6.35 0.06
CA GLU A 148 -3.78 -6.27 0.25
C GLU A 148 -3.21 -4.95 -0.24
N LEU A 149 -3.67 -4.45 -1.39
CA LEU A 149 -3.26 -3.14 -1.90
C LEU A 149 -3.68 -2.02 -0.96
N GLN A 150 -4.90 -2.07 -0.41
CA GLN A 150 -5.36 -1.11 0.61
C GLN A 150 -4.53 -1.17 1.88
N LYS A 151 -4.18 -2.36 2.37
CA LYS A 151 -3.30 -2.52 3.53
C LYS A 151 -1.92 -1.91 3.29
N LYS A 152 -1.33 -2.15 2.10
CA LYS A 152 -0.05 -1.55 1.70
C LYS A 152 -0.15 -0.03 1.61
N HIS A 153 -1.25 0.50 1.06
CA HIS A 153 -1.47 1.94 0.96
C HIS A 153 -1.63 2.59 2.35
N GLN A 154 -2.38 1.96 3.26
CA GLN A 154 -2.49 2.42 4.66
C GLN A 154 -1.14 2.40 5.37
N ALA A 155 -0.35 1.33 5.21
CA ALA A 155 0.99 1.27 5.77
C ALA A 155 1.89 2.39 5.23
N LEU A 156 1.83 2.67 3.92
CA LEU A 156 2.59 3.75 3.30
C LEU A 156 2.15 5.13 3.81
N ALA A 157 0.84 5.37 3.96
CA ALA A 157 0.31 6.59 4.53
C ALA A 157 0.77 6.79 5.98
N LEU A 158 0.79 5.73 6.80
CA LEU A 158 1.32 5.78 8.16
C LEU A 158 2.81 6.13 8.17
N THR A 159 3.62 5.52 7.31
CA THR A 159 5.05 5.85 7.21
C THR A 159 5.32 7.27 6.73
N GLN A 160 4.47 7.80 5.85
CA GLN A 160 4.56 9.19 5.41
C GLN A 160 4.16 10.17 6.53
N SER A 161 3.17 9.82 7.34
CA SER A 161 2.78 10.60 8.52
C SER A 161 3.91 10.63 9.56
N THR A 162 4.49 9.47 9.89
CA THR A 162 5.59 9.42 10.87
C THR A 162 6.82 10.18 10.38
N ALA A 163 7.13 10.11 9.08
CA ALA A 163 8.20 10.90 8.50
C ALA A 163 7.92 12.41 8.59
N ALA A 164 6.68 12.85 8.39
CA ALA A 164 6.29 14.24 8.54
C ALA A 164 6.44 14.74 9.99
N ASP A 165 6.02 13.92 10.97
CA ASP A 165 6.15 14.22 12.39
C ASP A 165 7.63 14.32 12.81
N GLU A 166 8.49 13.43 12.30
CA GLU A 166 9.94 13.47 12.53
C GLU A 166 10.60 14.71 11.92
N PHE A 167 10.16 15.14 10.73
CA PHE A 167 10.62 16.39 10.13
C PHE A 167 10.20 17.62 10.92
N GLU A 168 8.98 17.62 11.48
CA GLU A 168 8.50 18.71 12.32
C GLU A 168 9.29 18.80 13.63
N ALA A 169 9.54 17.65 14.28
CA ALA A 169 10.39 17.57 15.47
C ALA A 169 11.83 18.04 15.20
N ALA A 170 12.44 17.59 14.09
CA ALA A 170 13.78 18.02 13.69
C ALA A 170 13.84 19.53 13.36
N ARG A 171 12.76 20.08 12.78
CA ARG A 171 12.63 21.52 12.51
C ARG A 171 12.49 22.32 13.80
N GLU A 172 11.71 21.86 14.76
CA GLU A 172 11.58 22.50 16.08
C GLU A 172 12.91 22.50 16.83
N GLU A 173 13.65 21.38 16.83
CA GLU A 173 14.98 21.29 17.44
C GLU A 173 15.99 22.24 16.77
N LEU A 174 15.96 22.36 15.44
CA LEU A 174 16.75 23.33 14.70
C LEU A 174 16.41 24.78 15.10
N LEU A 175 15.13 25.12 15.21
CA LEU A 175 14.69 26.45 15.64
C LEU A 175 15.12 26.73 17.09
N LEU A 176 15.01 25.74 17.97
CA LEU A 176 15.43 25.85 19.37
C LEU A 176 16.95 26.07 19.47
N SER A 177 17.74 25.27 18.74
CA SER A 177 19.21 25.41 18.72
C SER A 177 19.65 26.76 18.15
N ALA A 178 19.00 27.24 17.08
CA ALA A 178 19.24 28.57 16.53
C ALA A 178 18.87 29.68 17.54
N SER A 179 17.78 29.51 18.29
CA SER A 179 17.36 30.46 19.32
C SER A 179 18.35 30.55 20.48
N VAL A 180 18.90 29.41 20.90
CA VAL A 180 19.93 29.31 21.95
C VAL A 180 21.23 29.94 21.47
N GLN A 181 21.64 29.70 20.22
CA GLN A 181 22.82 30.31 19.63
C GLN A 181 22.67 31.83 19.52
N ALA A 182 21.50 32.32 19.10
CA ALA A 182 21.20 33.75 19.06
C ALA A 182 21.24 34.39 20.46
N ALA A 183 20.68 33.72 21.47
CA ALA A 183 20.74 34.19 22.86
C ALA A 183 22.20 34.22 23.39
N ALA A 184 23.00 33.20 23.07
CA ALA A 184 24.42 33.15 23.45
C ALA A 184 25.23 34.30 22.82
N LEU A 185 24.99 34.59 21.54
CA LEU A 185 25.62 35.72 20.85
C LEU A 185 25.20 37.06 21.45
N SER A 186 23.91 37.22 21.80
CA SER A 186 23.43 38.42 22.47
C SER A 186 24.07 38.63 23.85
N LEU A 187 24.23 37.55 24.62
CA LEU A 187 24.91 37.59 25.92
C LEU A 187 26.40 37.90 25.76
N GLN A 188 27.06 37.34 24.74
CA GLN A 188 28.45 37.65 24.42
C GLN A 188 28.63 39.13 24.06
N SER A 189 27.78 39.67 23.18
CA SER A 189 27.83 41.11 22.84
C SER A 189 27.55 42.01 24.04
N GLY A 190 26.62 41.60 24.92
CA GLY A 190 26.34 42.34 26.16
C GLY A 190 27.52 42.31 27.12
N ARG A 191 28.23 41.18 27.20
CA ARG A 191 29.43 41.04 28.03
C ARG A 191 30.60 41.86 27.49
N GLU A 192 30.83 41.83 26.19
CA GLU A 192 31.86 42.65 25.54
C GLU A 192 31.60 44.16 25.75
N GLY A 193 30.33 44.59 25.71
CA GLY A 193 29.94 45.96 26.06
C GLY A 193 30.23 46.32 27.52
N LEU A 194 29.86 45.44 28.47
CA LEU A 194 30.15 45.65 29.89
C LEU A 194 31.65 45.67 30.19
N ASP A 195 32.43 44.78 29.58
CA ASP A 195 33.88 44.75 29.73
C ASP A 195 34.54 46.04 29.21
N ALA A 196 34.02 46.60 28.10
CA ALA A 196 34.45 47.90 27.57
C ALA A 196 34.09 49.07 28.49
N GLU A 197 32.89 49.07 29.08
CA GLU A 197 32.48 50.07 30.08
C GLU A 197 33.32 50.00 31.35
N ILE A 198 33.62 48.79 31.84
CA ILE A 198 34.50 48.58 33.00
C ILE A 198 35.91 49.11 32.71
N ALA A 199 36.47 48.79 31.54
CA ALA A 199 37.79 49.29 31.14
C ALA A 199 37.82 50.83 31.03
N ALA A 200 36.76 51.44 30.50
CA ALA A 200 36.62 52.90 30.44
C ALA A 200 36.51 53.53 31.84
N ALA A 201 35.74 52.91 32.74
CA ALA A 201 35.61 53.37 34.12
C ALA A 201 36.93 53.28 34.90
N GLN A 202 37.69 52.19 34.72
CA GLN A 202 39.03 52.03 35.31
C GLN A 202 39.99 53.09 34.82
N LYS A 203 40.05 53.33 33.51
CA LYS A 203 40.89 54.38 32.92
C LYS A 203 40.52 55.77 33.46
N ASN A 204 39.23 56.08 33.58
CA ASN A 204 38.77 57.35 34.16
C ASN A 204 39.15 57.47 35.64
N ALA A 205 39.09 56.39 36.41
CA ALA A 205 39.51 56.37 37.81
C ALA A 205 41.03 56.58 37.96
N GLU A 206 41.83 56.02 37.07
CA GLU A 206 43.28 56.24 37.02
C GLU A 206 43.63 57.70 36.69
N VAL A 207 42.96 58.29 35.69
CA VAL A 207 43.12 59.71 35.32
C VAL A 207 42.74 60.61 36.50
N ALA A 208 41.63 60.31 37.19
CA ALA A 208 41.23 61.05 38.39
C ALA A 208 42.24 60.88 39.55
N ALA A 209 42.86 59.71 39.70
CA ALA A 209 43.89 59.47 40.70
C ALA A 209 45.21 60.21 40.37
N ILE A 210 45.58 60.30 39.09
CA ILE A 210 46.70 61.13 38.64
C ILE A 210 46.40 62.61 38.92
N GLY A 211 45.20 63.09 38.57
CA GLY A 211 44.78 64.47 38.85
C GLY A 211 44.83 64.81 40.34
N ARG A 212 44.37 63.90 41.22
CA ARG A 212 44.49 64.07 42.68
C ARG A 212 45.93 64.08 43.19
N ARG A 213 46.83 63.28 42.60
CA ARG A 213 48.26 63.30 42.93
C ARG A 213 48.90 64.61 42.51
N TRP A 214 48.63 65.07 41.30
CA TRP A 214 49.13 66.34 40.79
C TRP A 214 48.62 67.53 41.62
N GLN A 215 47.34 67.55 42.00
CA GLN A 215 46.81 68.57 42.92
C GLN A 215 47.50 68.55 44.29
N ARG A 216 47.88 67.36 44.78
CA ARG A 216 48.62 67.23 46.04
C ARG A 216 50.06 67.73 45.90
N GLU A 217 50.74 67.38 44.80
CA GLU A 217 52.07 67.90 44.47
C GLU A 217 52.07 69.43 44.34
N ILE A 218 51.06 70.02 43.68
CA ILE A 218 50.89 71.48 43.58
C ILE A 218 50.68 72.11 44.96
N ALA A 219 49.88 71.49 45.82
CA ALA A 219 49.65 72.00 47.17
C ALA A 219 50.91 71.90 48.04
N GLU A 220 51.70 70.85 47.87
CA GLU A 220 52.98 70.65 48.57
C GLU A 220 54.08 71.60 48.04
N SER A 221 54.14 71.86 46.74
CA SER A 221 55.06 72.85 46.16
C SER A 221 54.65 74.29 46.46
N GLY A 222 53.34 74.59 46.48
CA GLY A 222 52.82 75.90 46.90
C GLY A 222 53.01 76.17 48.40
N ALA A 223 53.15 75.13 49.23
CA ALA A 223 53.51 75.27 50.64
C ALA A 223 55.02 75.54 50.85
N ALA A 224 55.87 75.21 49.86
CA ALA A 224 57.30 75.49 49.90
C ALA A 224 57.67 76.90 49.40
N GLU A 225 56.79 77.58 48.66
CA GLU A 225 57.01 78.93 48.12
C GLU A 225 56.48 80.09 49.00
N ILE A 226 55.92 79.83 50.19
CA ILE A 226 55.37 80.89 51.07
C ILE A 226 56.36 81.32 52.18
N GLN A 227 57.58 80.76 52.22
CA GLN A 227 58.69 81.33 52.99
C GLN A 227 59.80 81.77 52.03
N GLU A 228 60.01 83.08 51.97
CA GLU A 228 61.01 83.81 51.16
C GLU A 228 60.62 84.11 49.70
N ALA A 229 59.92 85.23 49.49
CA ALA A 229 60.39 86.28 48.58
C ALA A 229 59.43 87.49 48.59
N GLU A 230 59.87 88.55 49.27
CA GLU A 230 59.46 89.92 48.99
C GLU A 230 60.12 90.34 47.66
N TYR A 231 59.37 90.36 46.55
CA TYR A 231 59.80 91.10 45.35
C TYR A 231 58.63 91.52 44.46
N THR A 232 58.90 92.58 43.72
CA THR A 232 58.01 93.63 43.22
C THR A 232 57.14 93.30 42.01
N ASP A 233 55.98 93.95 42.00
CA ASP A 233 55.06 94.20 40.90
C ASP A 233 55.75 94.62 39.59
N ARG A 234 55.65 93.75 38.58
CA ARG A 234 55.57 94.12 37.15
C ARG A 234 54.52 93.22 36.51
N GLY A 235 53.36 93.81 36.25
CA GLY A 235 52.25 93.17 35.57
C GLY A 235 52.62 92.62 34.20
N ASP A 236 52.15 91.40 33.96
CA ASP A 236 51.68 90.92 32.67
C ASP A 236 50.32 90.26 32.94
N ASP A 237 49.25 90.87 32.44
CA ASP A 237 47.87 90.41 32.58
C ASP A 237 47.70 89.09 31.81
N PRO A 238 47.26 87.99 32.45
CA PRO A 238 47.03 86.71 31.77
C PRO A 238 45.97 86.79 30.65
N ALA A 239 45.18 87.87 30.58
CA ALA A 239 44.26 88.12 29.48
C ALA A 239 44.98 88.48 28.16
N GLU A 240 46.12 89.19 28.19
CA GLU A 240 46.83 89.58 26.95
C GLU A 240 47.58 88.40 26.31
N SER A 241 48.01 87.42 27.12
CA SER A 241 48.66 86.21 26.62
C SER A 241 47.70 85.26 25.87
N ALA A 242 46.41 85.27 26.22
CA ALA A 242 45.38 84.49 25.50
C ALA A 242 45.01 85.13 24.14
N ILE A 243 45.07 86.46 24.03
CA ILE A 243 44.75 87.19 22.80
C ILE A 243 45.83 86.96 21.73
N LYS A 244 47.11 86.90 22.11
CA LYS A 244 48.21 86.60 21.17
C LYS A 244 48.16 85.19 20.57
N PHE A 245 47.48 84.25 21.24
CA PHE A 245 47.26 82.89 20.73
C PHE A 245 46.07 82.81 19.75
N LEU A 246 45.13 83.76 19.82
CA LEU A 246 43.98 83.86 18.93
C LEU A 246 44.24 84.69 17.65
N GLU A 247 45.24 85.58 17.65
CA GLU A 247 45.58 86.40 16.47
C GLU A 247 46.53 85.72 15.47
N LYS A 248 47.13 84.57 15.81
CA LYS A 248 47.94 83.75 14.89
C LYS A 248 47.48 82.30 14.89
N PRO A 249 46.40 81.97 14.15
CA PRO A 249 46.10 80.57 13.87
C PRO A 249 47.26 79.96 13.05
N PRO A 250 47.77 78.76 13.37
CA PRO A 250 48.47 77.97 12.36
C PRO A 250 47.46 77.67 11.24
N LEU A 251 47.65 78.36 10.12
CA LEU A 251 46.90 78.23 8.88
C LEU A 251 47.05 76.82 8.29
N GLY A 252 45.90 76.19 8.03
CA GLY A 252 45.70 75.16 6.99
C GLY A 252 45.59 73.71 7.50
N GLY A 253 44.49 72.97 7.31
CA GLY A 253 43.24 73.25 6.62
C GLY A 253 42.38 71.98 6.48
N LEU A 254 41.07 72.18 6.68
CA LEU A 254 39.91 71.52 6.06
C LEU A 254 39.69 69.99 6.15
N ILE A 255 38.62 69.70 6.88
CA ILE A 255 37.70 68.56 6.88
C ILE A 255 37.28 68.16 5.45
N ASP A 256 37.22 66.85 5.17
CA ASP A 256 36.14 66.29 4.35
C ASP A 256 35.74 64.87 4.80
N LEU A 257 34.44 64.71 4.99
CA LEU A 257 33.70 63.48 5.31
C LEU A 257 33.40 62.69 4.02
N VAL A 258 33.81 61.42 3.89
CA VAL A 258 33.14 60.41 3.01
C VAL A 258 33.34 58.98 3.58
N PRO A 259 32.31 58.09 3.57
CA PRO A 259 32.22 56.86 4.39
C PRO A 259 32.74 55.59 3.70
N PRO A 260 32.83 54.42 4.38
CA PRO A 260 33.25 53.19 3.73
C PRO A 260 32.08 52.53 2.99
N LYS A 261 32.31 52.11 1.74
CA LYS A 261 31.51 51.06 1.09
C LYS A 261 32.37 50.12 0.26
N LYS A 262 32.20 48.84 0.63
CA LYS A 262 32.36 47.58 -0.14
C LYS A 262 33.78 47.14 -0.48
N GLN A 263 34.18 46.01 0.12
CA GLN A 263 34.01 44.70 -0.54
C GLN A 263 33.28 43.75 0.40
#